data_AF-A0AAW5EXY0-F1
#
_entry.id   AF-A0AAW5EXY0-F1
#
_cell.length_a   1.000
_cell.length_b   1.000
_cell.length_c   1.000
_cell.angle_alpha   90.00
_cell.angle_beta   90.00
_cell.angle_gamma   90.00
#
_symmetry.space_group_name_H-M   'P 1'
#
loop_
_entity.id
_entity.type
_entity.pdbx_description
1 polymer ?
#
loop_
_entity_poly.entity_id
_entity_poly.type
_entity_poly.pdbx_seq_one_letter_code
_entity_poly.pdbx_strand_id
1 'polypeptide(L)'
;TDGTGRLARGVPDPQRRLTVVTGRTRPPGWSGKLWAVSQGVTRARELVPDSSGFVLLTDADITHDPRHVSTLVAKAQADHLDQVSEMVELNCASQAERMLVPAFVFFFTLLYPFARVNNPRSRVAGAAGGTVLVRWSALA
;
A
#
# COMPACT_ATOMS: atom_id res chain seq x y z
N THR A 1 5.35 -20.77 -13.92
CA THR A 1 5.05 -19.33 -13.74
C THR A 1 3.95 -18.95 -14.72
N ASP A 2 3.16 -17.92 -14.43
CA ASP A 2 1.96 -17.52 -15.20
C ASP A 2 2.23 -16.46 -16.29
N GLY A 3 3.46 -15.97 -16.39
CA GLY A 3 3.85 -14.96 -17.38
C GLY A 3 3.65 -13.51 -16.93
N THR A 4 3.22 -13.25 -15.69
CA THR A 4 2.94 -11.90 -15.17
C THR A 4 4.11 -10.93 -15.37
N GLY A 5 5.35 -11.36 -15.08
CA GLY A 5 6.53 -10.51 -15.26
C GLY A 5 6.84 -10.17 -16.73
N ARG A 6 6.45 -11.01 -17.69
CA ARG A 6 6.59 -10.70 -19.13
C ARG A 6 5.55 -9.67 -19.54
N LEU A 7 4.31 -9.83 -19.09
CA LEU A 7 3.21 -8.90 -19.39
C LEU A 7 3.49 -7.51 -18.79
N ALA A 8 3.93 -7.43 -17.54
CA ALA A 8 4.28 -6.18 -16.88
C ALA A 8 5.36 -5.39 -17.65
N ARG A 9 6.39 -6.06 -18.19
CA ARG A 9 7.42 -5.40 -19.01
C ARG A 9 6.94 -4.97 -20.39
N GLY A 10 5.84 -5.55 -20.87
CA GLY A 10 5.24 -5.20 -22.16
C GLY A 10 4.25 -4.03 -22.09
N VAL A 11 3.94 -3.53 -20.90
CA VAL A 11 3.04 -2.38 -20.72
C VAL A 11 3.66 -1.13 -21.37
N PRO A 12 2.95 -0.42 -22.27
CA PRO A 12 3.44 0.83 -22.84
C PRO A 12 3.76 1.87 -21.76
N ASP A 13 5.00 2.35 -21.76
CA ASP A 13 5.48 3.33 -20.79
C ASP A 13 6.23 4.46 -21.52
N PRO A 14 5.50 5.34 -22.22
CA PRO A 14 6.12 6.43 -22.99
C PRO A 14 6.90 7.41 -22.10
N GLN A 15 6.55 7.50 -20.81
CA GLN A 15 7.19 8.37 -19.84
C GLN A 15 8.40 7.72 -19.14
N ARG A 16 8.69 6.43 -19.41
CA ARG A 16 9.78 5.67 -18.79
C ARG A 16 9.75 5.66 -17.27
N ARG A 17 8.54 5.54 -16.69
CA ARG A 17 8.27 5.54 -15.24
C ARG A 17 8.04 4.14 -14.65
N LEU A 18 7.95 3.11 -15.48
CA LEU A 18 7.73 1.73 -15.06
C LEU A 18 9.06 0.99 -14.91
N THR A 19 9.31 0.47 -13.71
CA THR A 19 10.41 -0.46 -13.44
C THR A 19 9.86 -1.79 -12.94
N VAL A 20 10.17 -2.88 -13.63
CA VAL A 20 9.79 -4.23 -13.22
C VAL A 20 11.00 -4.94 -12.59
N VAL A 21 10.90 -5.25 -11.30
CA VAL A 21 11.97 -5.92 -10.55
C VAL A 21 11.76 -7.43 -10.58
N THR A 22 12.78 -8.18 -10.98
CA THR A 22 12.80 -9.64 -10.79
C THR A 22 13.15 -9.93 -9.34
N GLY A 23 12.23 -10.56 -8.61
CA GLY A 23 12.45 -10.90 -7.20
C GLY A 23 13.59 -11.89 -7.00
N ARG A 24 14.41 -11.67 -5.97
CA ARG A 24 15.47 -12.56 -5.51
C ARG A 24 14.92 -13.66 -4.60
N THR A 25 15.68 -14.74 -4.44
CA THR A 25 15.39 -15.82 -3.49
C THR A 25 15.09 -15.24 -2.10
N ARG A 26 13.96 -15.66 -1.53
CA ARG A 26 13.49 -15.20 -0.23
C ARG A 26 14.39 -15.71 0.90
N PRO A 27 15.00 -14.84 1.72
CA PRO A 27 15.76 -15.26 2.89
C PRO A 27 14.87 -15.97 3.93
N PRO A 28 15.44 -16.81 4.81
CA PRO A 28 14.72 -17.37 5.96
C PRO A 28 14.08 -16.28 6.83
N GLY A 29 12.91 -16.57 7.41
CA GLY A 29 12.19 -15.64 8.29
C GLY A 29 11.35 -14.58 7.58
N TRP A 30 11.53 -14.38 6.27
CA TRP A 30 10.71 -13.44 5.50
C TRP A 30 9.43 -14.09 4.96
N SER A 31 8.35 -13.30 4.92
CA SER A 31 7.18 -13.63 4.09
C SER A 31 7.45 -13.24 2.63
N GLY A 32 6.81 -13.94 1.68
CA GLY A 32 7.00 -13.67 0.25
C GLY A 32 6.58 -12.25 -0.15
N LYS A 33 5.42 -11.80 0.34
CA LYS A 33 4.88 -10.46 0.07
C LYS A 33 5.80 -9.37 0.60
N LEU A 34 6.18 -9.43 1.88
CA LEU A 34 7.01 -8.38 2.49
C LEU A 34 8.44 -8.39 1.92
N TRP A 35 8.96 -9.55 1.50
CA TRP A 35 10.24 -9.60 0.79
C TRP A 35 10.17 -8.94 -0.59
N ALA A 36 9.07 -9.12 -1.32
CA ALA A 36 8.86 -8.42 -2.60
C ALA A 36 8.74 -6.91 -2.41
N VAL A 37 7.95 -6.46 -1.41
CA VAL A 37 7.81 -5.04 -1.05
C VAL A 37 9.16 -4.44 -0.65
N SER A 38 9.94 -5.10 0.21
CA SER A 38 11.27 -4.65 0.64
C SER A 38 12.22 -4.43 -0.54
N GLN A 39 12.24 -5.35 -1.52
CA GLN A 39 13.02 -5.19 -2.74
C GLN A 39 12.52 -4.04 -3.62
N GLY A 40 11.20 -3.89 -3.75
CA GLY A 40 10.60 -2.77 -4.49
C GLY A 40 10.93 -1.42 -3.88
N VAL A 41 10.84 -1.29 -2.55
CA VAL A 41 11.19 -0.07 -1.80
C VAL A 41 12.67 0.26 -1.96
N THR A 42 13.56 -0.74 -1.83
CA THR A 42 15.00 -0.56 -2.07
C THR A 42 15.24 -0.02 -3.48
N ARG A 43 14.64 -0.65 -4.50
CA ARG A 43 14.81 -0.22 -5.88
C ARG A 43 14.24 1.18 -6.15
N ALA A 44 13.12 1.53 -5.53
CA ALA A 44 12.53 2.86 -5.63
C ALA A 44 13.44 3.94 -5.05
N ARG A 45 14.09 3.68 -3.91
CA ARG A 45 15.10 4.60 -3.31
C ARG A 45 16.30 4.84 -4.22
N GLU A 46 16.77 3.80 -4.91
CA GLU A 46 17.87 3.94 -5.88
C GLU A 46 17.50 4.81 -7.08
N LEU A 47 16.24 4.72 -7.53
CA LEU A 47 15.73 5.44 -8.69
C LEU A 47 15.31 6.88 -8.37
N VAL A 48 14.83 7.11 -7.15
CA VAL A 48 14.38 8.41 -6.65
C VAL A 48 15.15 8.70 -5.35
N PRO A 49 16.35 9.31 -5.46
CA PRO A 49 17.21 9.55 -4.29
C PRO A 49 16.64 10.58 -3.31
N ASP A 50 15.72 11.42 -3.79
CA ASP A 50 15.03 12.41 -2.97
C ASP A 50 14.05 11.73 -2.01
N SER A 51 14.37 11.81 -0.72
CA SER A 51 13.60 11.24 0.39
C SER A 51 12.63 12.24 1.03
N SER A 52 12.39 13.40 0.42
CA SER A 52 11.42 14.40 0.91
C SER A 52 9.95 14.03 0.61
N GLY A 53 9.74 13.09 -0.31
CA GLY A 53 8.42 12.68 -0.79
C GLY A 53 7.78 11.51 -0.03
N PHE A 54 6.84 10.85 -0.72
CA PHE A 54 6.11 9.69 -0.25
C PHE A 54 6.35 8.49 -1.17
N VAL A 55 6.12 7.29 -0.63
CA VAL A 55 5.97 6.05 -1.39
C VAL A 55 4.58 5.48 -1.15
N LEU A 56 3.91 5.07 -2.23
CA LEU A 56 2.66 4.33 -2.16
C LEU A 56 2.96 2.84 -2.34
N LEU A 57 2.55 2.05 -1.36
CA LEU A 57 2.47 0.59 -1.45
C LEU A 57 1.02 0.22 -1.73
N THR A 58 0.79 -0.55 -2.79
CA THR A 58 -0.55 -0.99 -3.16
C THR A 58 -0.56 -2.41 -3.71
N ASP A 59 -1.65 -3.13 -3.46
CA ASP A 59 -1.87 -4.46 -4.00
C ASP A 59 -2.27 -4.38 -5.48
N ALA A 60 -1.81 -5.35 -6.27
CA ALA A 60 -1.95 -5.32 -7.73
C ALA A 60 -3.39 -5.47 -8.24
N ASP A 61 -4.33 -5.85 -7.37
CA ASP A 61 -5.75 -5.99 -7.62
C ASP A 61 -6.57 -4.75 -7.22
N ILE A 62 -5.92 -3.68 -6.75
CA ILE A 62 -6.59 -2.42 -6.42
C ILE A 62 -6.67 -1.53 -7.66
N THR A 63 -7.89 -1.07 -7.96
CA THR A 63 -8.13 -0.05 -8.98
C THR A 63 -8.20 1.32 -8.32
N HIS A 64 -7.37 2.25 -8.77
CA HIS A 64 -7.29 3.61 -8.22
C HIS A 64 -8.02 4.62 -9.12
N ASP A 65 -8.80 5.53 -8.53
CA ASP A 65 -9.23 6.76 -9.21
C ASP A 65 -7.98 7.58 -9.61
N PRO A 66 -7.95 8.25 -10.77
CA PRO A 66 -6.82 9.08 -11.20
C PRO A 66 -6.37 10.15 -10.18
N ARG A 67 -7.28 10.57 -9.28
CA ARG A 67 -7.01 11.56 -8.23
C ARG A 67 -6.53 10.92 -6.93
N HIS A 68 -6.64 9.60 -6.75
CA HIS A 68 -6.44 8.93 -5.46
C HIS A 68 -5.06 9.23 -4.84
N VAL A 69 -3.97 9.18 -5.62
CA VAL A 69 -2.64 9.53 -5.07
C VAL A 69 -2.60 10.97 -4.56
N SER A 70 -3.22 11.92 -5.29
CA SER A 70 -3.25 13.32 -4.87
C SER A 70 -4.07 13.56 -3.61
N THR A 71 -5.17 12.81 -3.41
CA THR A 71 -6.00 12.92 -2.20
C THR A 71 -5.28 12.36 -0.98
N LEU A 72 -4.55 11.24 -1.12
CA LEU A 72 -3.74 10.68 -0.04
C LEU A 72 -2.62 11.64 0.38
N VAL A 73 -1.91 12.24 -0.60
CA VAL A 73 -0.85 13.21 -0.32
C VAL A 73 -1.42 14.46 0.33
N ALA A 74 -2.53 14.99 -0.16
CA ALA A 74 -3.20 16.15 0.43
C ALA A 74 -3.60 15.88 1.89
N LYS A 75 -4.16 14.70 2.19
CA LYS A 75 -4.48 14.29 3.56
C LYS A 75 -3.24 14.22 4.44
N ALA A 76 -2.17 13.58 3.97
CA ALA A 76 -0.92 13.45 4.71
C ALA A 76 -0.29 14.83 5.02
N GLN A 77 -0.39 15.78 4.10
CA GLN A 77 0.13 17.13 4.27
C GLN A 77 -0.74 17.97 5.22
N ALA A 78 -2.07 17.96 5.03
CA ALA A 78 -3.00 18.75 5.82
C ALA A 78 -2.99 18.35 7.31
N ASP A 79 -2.87 17.05 7.59
CA ASP A 79 -2.91 16.51 8.94
C ASP A 79 -1.50 16.24 9.52
N HIS A 80 -0.44 16.61 8.79
CA HIS A 80 0.96 16.35 9.16
C HIS A 80 1.24 14.87 9.50
N LEU A 81 0.74 13.95 8.68
CA LEU A 81 0.88 12.51 8.89
C LEU A 81 2.10 11.94 8.16
N ASP A 82 2.74 10.95 8.77
CA ASP A 82 3.79 10.15 8.14
C ASP A 82 3.25 8.95 7.35
N GLN A 83 2.00 8.56 7.63
CA GLN A 83 1.33 7.47 6.94
C GLN A 83 -0.16 7.78 6.77
N VAL A 84 -0.69 7.45 5.59
CA VAL A 84 -2.13 7.39 5.30
C VAL A 84 -2.42 6.01 4.72
N SER A 85 -3.42 5.33 5.26
CA SER A 85 -3.86 4.03 4.76
C SER A 85 -5.37 3.96 4.79
N GLU A 86 -5.94 3.39 3.73
CA GLU A 86 -7.38 3.33 3.51
C GLU A 86 -7.81 1.88 3.35
N MET A 87 -8.95 1.54 3.97
CA MET A 87 -9.60 0.27 3.70
C MET A 87 -10.24 0.35 2.32
N VAL A 88 -9.84 -0.56 1.44
CA VAL A 88 -10.36 -0.63 0.08
C VAL A 88 -11.77 -1.21 0.06
N GLU A 89 -12.56 -0.82 -0.93
CA GLU A 89 -13.85 -1.45 -1.18
C GLU A 89 -13.65 -2.92 -1.55
N LEU A 90 -14.36 -3.82 -0.86
CA LEU A 90 -14.31 -5.25 -1.17
C LEU A 90 -15.11 -5.53 -2.44
N ASN A 91 -14.52 -6.30 -3.36
CA ASN A 91 -15.22 -6.76 -4.56
C ASN A 91 -16.29 -7.79 -4.19
N CYS A 92 -17.52 -7.33 -3.95
CA CYS A 92 -18.67 -8.16 -3.61
C CYS A 92 -19.71 -8.20 -4.75
N ALA A 93 -19.92 -9.38 -5.30
CA ALA A 93 -20.88 -9.63 -6.38
C ALA A 93 -22.30 -9.87 -5.85
N SER A 94 -22.45 -10.54 -4.71
CA SER A 94 -23.76 -10.91 -4.17
C SER A 94 -24.22 -10.01 -3.00
N GLN A 95 -25.54 -9.94 -2.78
CA GLN A 95 -26.09 -9.23 -1.62
C GLN A 95 -25.64 -9.86 -0.30
N ALA A 96 -25.52 -11.20 -0.26
CA ALA A 96 -25.04 -11.92 0.92
C ALA A 96 -23.59 -11.52 1.27
N GLU A 97 -22.69 -11.41 0.29
CA GLU A 97 -21.34 -10.90 0.50
C GLU A 97 -21.35 -9.46 1.06
N ARG A 98 -22.18 -8.59 0.48
CA ARG A 98 -22.30 -7.19 0.93
C ARG A 98 -22.81 -7.08 2.37
N MET A 99 -23.72 -7.96 2.78
CA MET A 99 -24.22 -8.01 4.16
C MET A 99 -23.13 -8.40 5.18
N LEU A 100 -22.06 -9.09 4.75
CA LEU A 100 -20.95 -9.48 5.62
C LEU A 100 -19.88 -8.37 5.79
N VAL A 101 -19.82 -7.40 4.87
CA VAL A 101 -18.82 -6.33 4.91
C VAL A 101 -18.88 -5.52 6.22
N PRO A 102 -20.05 -5.08 6.73
CA PRO A 102 -20.10 -4.36 8.00
C PRO A 102 -19.53 -5.15 9.17
N ALA A 103 -19.79 -6.47 9.22
CA ALA A 103 -19.24 -7.34 10.26
C ALA A 103 -17.71 -7.43 10.13
N PHE A 104 -17.18 -7.59 8.92
CA PHE A 104 -15.73 -7.58 8.67
C PHE A 104 -15.07 -6.28 9.16
N VAL A 105 -15.63 -5.12 8.81
CA VAL A 105 -15.13 -3.80 9.25
C VAL A 105 -15.21 -3.67 10.78
N PHE A 106 -16.30 -4.14 11.39
CA PHE A 106 -16.48 -4.12 12.84
C PHE A 106 -15.41 -4.95 13.56
N PHE A 107 -15.19 -6.19 13.12
CA PHE A 107 -14.15 -7.05 13.71
C PHE A 107 -12.75 -6.47 13.52
N PHE A 108 -12.47 -5.86 12.37
CA PHE A 108 -11.20 -5.17 12.15
C PHE A 108 -11.01 -4.01 13.15
N THR A 109 -12.07 -3.25 13.40
CA THR A 109 -12.06 -2.14 14.38
C THR A 109 -11.88 -2.63 15.82
N LEU A 110 -12.30 -3.85 16.16
CA LEU A 110 -12.04 -4.44 17.48
C LEU A 110 -10.55 -4.75 17.69
N LEU A 111 -9.85 -5.21 16.64
CA LEU A 111 -8.42 -5.49 16.68
C LEU A 111 -7.59 -4.20 16.61
N TYR A 112 -7.98 -3.28 15.73
CA TYR A 112 -7.29 -2.02 15.46
C TYR A 112 -8.28 -0.85 15.56
N PRO A 113 -8.65 -0.40 16.77
CA PRO A 113 -9.60 0.69 16.92
C PRO A 113 -9.08 1.95 16.25
N PHE A 114 -9.76 2.43 15.21
CA PHE A 114 -9.28 3.54 14.37
C PHE A 114 -8.96 4.81 15.16
N ALA A 115 -9.77 5.13 16.18
CA ALA A 115 -9.50 6.26 17.06
C ALA A 115 -8.20 6.11 17.88
N ARG A 116 -7.83 4.87 18.23
CA ARG A 116 -6.55 4.59 18.91
C ARG A 116 -5.39 4.58 17.92
N VAL A 117 -5.58 4.07 16.70
CA VAL A 117 -4.55 4.09 15.65
C VAL A 117 -4.20 5.54 15.26
N ASN A 118 -5.22 6.41 15.14
CA ASN A 118 -5.04 7.81 14.78
C ASN A 118 -4.63 8.71 15.96
N ASN A 119 -4.35 8.15 17.14
CA ASN A 119 -3.89 8.92 18.30
C ASN A 119 -2.37 8.79 18.46
N PRO A 120 -1.59 9.88 18.32
CA PRO A 120 -0.12 9.82 18.43
C PRO A 120 0.39 9.42 19.83
N ARG A 121 -0.47 9.48 20.86
CA ARG A 121 -0.15 9.02 22.22
C ARG A 121 -0.47 7.55 22.46
N SER A 122 -1.10 6.88 21.50
CA SER A 122 -1.44 5.46 21.57
C SER A 122 -0.29 4.59 21.09
N ARG A 123 -0.16 3.40 21.68
CA ARG A 123 0.77 2.36 21.21
C ARG A 123 0.15 1.43 20.17
N VAL A 124 -1.14 1.60 19.88
CA VAL A 124 -1.86 0.80 18.87
C VAL A 124 -1.50 1.32 17.49
N ALA A 125 -0.91 0.47 16.66
CA ALA A 125 -0.61 0.76 15.26
C ALA A 125 -1.40 -0.18 14.35
N GLY A 126 -1.91 0.33 13.24
CA GLY A 126 -2.67 -0.44 12.26
C GLY A 126 -2.72 0.28 10.92
N ALA A 127 -2.72 -0.49 9.85
CA ALA A 127 -2.89 -0.02 8.48
C ALA A 127 -3.63 -1.09 7.66
N ALA A 128 -4.39 -0.67 6.65
CA ALA A 128 -4.99 -1.56 5.67
C ALA A 128 -4.00 -1.80 4.52
N GLY A 129 -3.62 -3.05 4.31
CA GLY A 129 -2.50 -3.39 3.42
C GLY A 129 -2.69 -3.07 1.92
N GLY A 130 -3.93 -2.86 1.47
CA GLY A 130 -4.22 -2.63 0.04
C GLY A 130 -3.80 -1.24 -0.46
N THR A 131 -3.72 -0.24 0.41
CA THR A 131 -3.27 1.11 0.09
C THR A 131 -2.58 1.71 1.31
N VAL A 132 -1.27 1.93 1.21
CA VAL A 132 -0.43 2.48 2.28
C VAL A 132 0.51 3.53 1.68
N LEU A 133 0.20 4.80 1.89
CA LEU A 133 1.09 5.92 1.58
C LEU A 133 1.98 6.20 2.79
N VAL A 134 3.30 6.24 2.63
CA VAL A 134 4.25 6.50 3.73
C VAL A 134 5.27 7.54 3.31
N ARG A 135 5.62 8.45 4.21
CA ARG A 135 6.72 9.39 4.02
C ARG A 135 8.05 8.64 4.00
N TRP A 136 8.94 8.98 3.06
CA TRP A 136 10.23 8.31 2.94
C TRP A 136 11.06 8.37 4.23
N SER A 137 11.02 9.49 4.95
CA SER A 137 11.72 9.69 6.22
C SER A 137 11.21 8.79 7.36
N ALA A 138 10.00 8.23 7.24
CA ALA A 138 9.42 7.33 8.24
C ALA A 138 9.72 5.84 7.98
N LEU A 139 10.35 5.51 6.84
CA LEU A 139 10.70 4.14 6.44
C LEU A 139 12.15 3.74 6.79
N ALA A 140 12.75 4.39 7.79
CA ALA A 140 14.16 4.21 8.15
C ALA A 140 14.53 2.73 8.39
#